data_AF-D8T7A8-F1
#
_entry.id   AF-D8T7A8-F1
#
_cell.length_a   1.000
_cell.length_b   1.000
_cell.length_c   1.000
_cell.angle_alpha   90.00
_cell.angle_beta   90.00
_cell.angle_gamma   90.00
#
_symmetry.space_group_name_H-M   'P 1'
#
loop_
_entity.id
_entity.type
_entity.pdbx_description
1 polymer ?
#
loop_
_entity_poly.entity_id
_entity_poly.type
_entity_poly.pdbx_seq_one_letter_code
_entity_poly.pdbx_strand_id
1 'polypeptide(L)'
;MVRFPPPAAAAAAAYLLFLFTTSSFVLGKRYELSPGWTAVNNESLKGAGSDGGSSYRILRAGEDPIVSDNGSFSLAFYDPQGTNRYFLCVLLNVGKSKPAPASLVVPIWIANSNSSFSGKATLMLTGTHKKFILLDSTGTLKWSSGSVVGISSLELDETGNLMLISEDGSVLWQSFEHPTNVLVPGQTLRPGMSITSVNSSSQQPGPFRGTMEASGFVFYVLPETEPTMADMLRKPQPYQVWSVGSSSSSLESALKVCDSSKAVMAVTSSGIVISYERSSSGECGGDGKSLQVYRNDEDTAAESQYWKLEENGDFVLRGFHEREQNWATVFALSTRANDSCKHPTACGSYGLCNSQGKCQCVGNEELDDHTSHSCGAPSGVSASCLANEAANHHFVKIPSATYFSNAFSRPDLRSSSLEDCSAACASNCSCAAAFFSRSGGGDCFLVDEVMGSLSLVGGGAGAEEGDYTALVKIQNAQLISAPLSASRGKGTSKSARTAIIFLAVLCGVLAVMLAAGGYIIKIKYPHAYNKMMRRS
;
A
#
# COMPACT_ATOMS: atom_id res chain seq x y z
N MET A 1 35.24 16.14 47.36
CA MET A 1 34.04 15.30 47.48
C MET A 1 32.82 16.18 47.25
N VAL A 2 32.41 16.29 45.99
CA VAL A 2 31.25 17.09 45.57
C VAL A 2 30.05 16.15 45.55
N ARG A 3 29.06 16.41 46.41
CA ARG A 3 27.78 15.68 46.47
C ARG A 3 26.84 16.25 45.42
N PHE A 4 26.40 15.42 44.49
CA PHE A 4 25.29 15.70 43.59
C PHE A 4 23.94 15.58 44.35
N PRO A 5 23.00 16.52 44.19
CA PRO A 5 21.60 16.32 44.57
C PRO A 5 20.86 15.49 43.51
N PRO A 6 19.74 14.81 43.86
CA PRO A 6 19.04 13.87 43.00
C PRO A 6 18.25 14.58 41.87
N PRO A 7 17.96 13.88 40.75
CA PRO A 7 17.23 14.47 39.63
C PRO A 7 15.75 14.69 39.96
N ALA A 8 15.23 15.82 39.46
CA ALA A 8 13.90 16.35 39.71
C ALA A 8 12.79 15.45 39.14
N ALA A 9 12.01 14.84 40.03
CA ALA A 9 10.74 14.16 39.75
C ALA A 9 9.56 15.16 39.58
N ALA A 10 9.80 16.32 38.96
CA ALA A 10 8.81 17.41 38.89
C ALA A 10 8.16 17.58 37.51
N ALA A 11 8.60 16.87 36.46
CA ALA A 11 8.05 17.02 35.11
C ALA A 11 6.85 16.10 34.79
N ALA A 12 6.60 15.06 35.61
CA ALA A 12 5.55 14.07 35.35
C ALA A 12 4.18 14.41 35.97
N ALA A 13 4.11 15.38 36.88
CA ALA A 13 2.89 15.69 37.64
C ALA A 13 1.98 16.73 36.96
N ALA A 14 2.45 17.44 35.93
CA ALA A 14 1.66 18.48 35.24
C ALA A 14 0.75 17.93 34.13
N TYR A 15 0.90 16.66 33.74
CA TYR A 15 0.11 16.02 32.67
C TYR A 15 -1.19 15.34 33.15
N LEU A 16 -1.50 15.35 34.46
CA LEU A 16 -2.60 14.58 35.05
C LEU A 16 -3.77 15.44 35.61
N LEU A 17 -3.84 16.73 35.28
CA LEU A 17 -4.86 17.65 35.82
C LEU A 17 -5.84 18.24 34.79
N PHE A 18 -5.86 17.72 33.55
CA PHE A 18 -6.92 17.96 32.57
C PHE A 18 -7.31 16.56 32.05
N LEU A 19 -8.53 16.04 32.13
CA LEU A 19 -9.82 16.67 31.91
C LEU A 19 -10.89 15.99 32.79
N PHE A 20 -11.49 16.75 33.71
CA PHE A 20 -12.80 16.40 34.24
C PHE A 20 -13.85 16.61 33.14
N THR A 21 -14.79 15.68 33.11
CA THR A 21 -15.91 15.55 32.18
C THR A 21 -16.72 16.84 31.99
N THR A 22 -16.75 17.34 30.76
CA THR A 22 -18.00 17.77 30.12
C THR A 22 -18.09 17.00 28.82
N SER A 23 -19.15 16.22 28.61
CA SER A 23 -19.51 15.82 27.25
C SER A 23 -19.87 17.10 26.51
N SER A 24 -18.89 17.74 25.89
CA SER A 24 -19.15 18.73 24.86
C SER A 24 -19.92 17.97 23.79
N PHE A 25 -21.22 18.21 23.70
CA PHE A 25 -21.98 17.81 22.53
C PHE A 25 -21.26 18.48 21.36
N VAL A 26 -20.58 17.67 20.53
CA VAL A 26 -20.05 18.16 19.27
C VAL A 26 -21.28 18.59 18.48
N LEU A 27 -21.49 19.90 18.33
CA LEU A 27 -22.62 20.45 17.60
C LEU A 27 -22.36 20.20 16.12
N GLY A 28 -23.18 19.35 15.51
CA GLY A 28 -23.18 19.13 14.07
C GLY A 28 -24.30 19.91 13.40
N LYS A 29 -24.00 20.52 12.25
CA LYS A 29 -25.04 21.16 11.46
C LYS A 29 -25.82 20.12 10.70
N ARG A 30 -27.10 19.96 11.05
CA ARG A 30 -28.01 19.03 10.38
C ARG A 30 -28.71 19.67 9.19
N TYR A 31 -28.74 18.93 8.08
CA TYR A 31 -29.36 19.28 6.81
C TYR A 31 -30.45 18.27 6.49
N GLU A 32 -31.71 18.70 6.62
CA GLU A 32 -32.86 17.89 6.21
C GLU A 32 -32.95 17.82 4.68
N LEU A 33 -33.08 16.61 4.15
CA LEU A 33 -33.08 16.38 2.72
C LEU A 33 -34.47 15.95 2.25
N SER A 34 -35.01 16.69 1.28
CA SER A 34 -36.25 16.29 0.61
C SER A 34 -36.04 14.95 -0.12
N PRO A 35 -37.05 14.06 -0.17
CA PRO A 35 -36.99 12.87 -1.02
C PRO A 35 -36.68 13.24 -2.48
N GLY A 36 -35.71 12.58 -3.09
CA GLY A 36 -35.24 12.92 -4.44
C GLY A 36 -34.30 14.13 -4.51
N TRP A 37 -33.74 14.57 -3.38
CA TRP A 37 -32.73 15.63 -3.36
C TRP A 37 -31.55 15.29 -4.28
N THR A 38 -31.05 16.30 -4.99
CA THR A 38 -29.92 16.18 -5.91
C THR A 38 -28.97 17.36 -5.75
N ALA A 39 -27.68 17.09 -5.90
CA ALA A 39 -26.63 18.09 -6.07
C ALA A 39 -25.82 17.76 -7.32
N VAL A 40 -25.87 18.65 -8.31
CA VAL A 40 -25.21 18.48 -9.60
C VAL A 40 -23.92 19.29 -9.63
N ASN A 41 -22.82 18.67 -10.03
CA ASN A 41 -21.53 19.33 -10.22
C ASN A 41 -21.55 20.24 -11.46
N ASN A 42 -21.96 21.50 -11.30
CA ASN A 42 -22.00 22.50 -12.35
C ASN A 42 -21.54 23.88 -11.81
N GLU A 43 -21.55 24.90 -12.68
CA GLU A 43 -21.09 26.26 -12.35
C GLU A 43 -22.03 27.03 -11.41
N SER A 44 -23.25 26.52 -11.12
CA SER A 44 -24.14 27.19 -10.15
C SER A 44 -23.71 26.96 -8.70
N LEU A 45 -22.89 25.93 -8.44
CA LEU A 45 -22.28 25.71 -7.14
C LEU A 45 -21.12 26.69 -6.93
N LYS A 46 -21.19 27.42 -5.81
CA LYS A 46 -20.10 28.31 -5.39
C LYS A 46 -18.90 27.49 -4.88
N GLY A 47 -17.72 28.02 -5.09
CA GLY A 47 -16.47 27.49 -4.58
C GLY A 47 -15.31 28.37 -5.00
N ALA A 48 -14.09 27.85 -4.91
CA ALA A 48 -12.91 28.54 -5.41
C ALA A 48 -12.19 27.65 -6.43
N GLY A 49 -11.67 28.28 -7.48
CA GLY A 49 -10.52 27.79 -8.22
C GLY A 49 -9.32 28.63 -7.81
N SER A 50 -8.10 28.09 -7.88
CA SER A 50 -6.90 28.91 -7.67
C SER A 50 -5.83 28.72 -8.74
N ASP A 51 -4.99 29.76 -8.81
CA ASP A 51 -3.62 29.70 -9.30
C ASP A 51 -2.93 28.48 -8.68
N GLY A 52 -2.48 27.54 -9.51
CA GLY A 52 -1.96 26.23 -9.06
C GLY A 52 -2.76 25.02 -9.54
N GLY A 53 -3.92 25.23 -10.15
CA GLY A 53 -4.66 24.19 -10.89
C GLY A 53 -5.83 23.58 -10.12
N SER A 54 -5.81 23.49 -8.80
CA SER A 54 -6.92 22.88 -8.04
C SER A 54 -8.19 23.77 -8.01
N SER A 55 -9.35 23.11 -7.89
CA SER A 55 -10.64 23.81 -7.72
C SER A 55 -11.66 22.96 -6.96
N TYR A 56 -12.68 23.60 -6.40
CA TYR A 56 -13.76 22.90 -5.72
C TYR A 56 -15.09 23.63 -5.79
N ARG A 57 -16.16 22.90 -5.51
CA ARG A 57 -17.55 23.38 -5.54
C ARG A 57 -18.34 22.79 -4.37
N ILE A 58 -18.81 23.64 -3.46
CA ILE A 58 -19.50 23.24 -2.24
C ILE A 58 -20.94 22.82 -2.58
N LEU A 59 -21.37 21.67 -2.07
CA LEU A 59 -22.73 21.15 -2.26
C LEU A 59 -23.74 21.97 -1.44
N ARG A 60 -25.01 21.97 -1.86
CA ARG A 60 -26.08 22.71 -1.19
C ARG A 60 -27.28 21.82 -0.88
N ALA A 61 -27.84 21.97 0.32
CA ALA A 61 -29.14 21.42 0.70
C ALA A 61 -30.18 22.55 0.58
N GLY A 62 -30.96 22.54 -0.50
CA GLY A 62 -31.75 23.72 -0.87
C GLY A 62 -30.83 24.89 -1.21
N GLU A 63 -31.01 26.02 -0.52
CA GLU A 63 -30.14 27.19 -0.66
C GLU A 63 -28.93 27.18 0.30
N ASP A 64 -28.88 26.27 1.26
CA ASP A 64 -27.83 26.29 2.26
C ASP A 64 -26.61 25.48 1.81
N PRO A 65 -25.38 26.06 1.83
CA PRO A 65 -24.17 25.29 1.61
C PRO A 65 -23.98 24.27 2.74
N ILE A 66 -23.52 23.07 2.39
CA ILE A 66 -23.24 22.00 3.35
C ILE A 66 -21.86 22.23 3.95
N VAL A 67 -21.83 22.82 5.14
CA VAL A 67 -20.66 23.24 5.91
C VAL A 67 -20.88 22.94 7.39
N SER A 68 -19.81 22.71 8.14
CA SER A 68 -19.89 22.64 9.61
C SER A 68 -20.33 23.99 10.20
N ASP A 69 -20.84 24.01 11.43
CA ASP A 69 -21.33 25.23 12.09
C ASP A 69 -20.24 26.32 12.18
N ASN A 70 -19.01 25.93 12.50
CA ASN A 70 -17.85 26.82 12.52
C ASN A 70 -17.27 27.16 11.13
N GLY A 71 -17.77 26.55 10.05
CA GLY A 71 -17.31 26.76 8.68
C GLY A 71 -15.90 26.24 8.39
N SER A 72 -15.36 25.37 9.26
CA SER A 72 -14.07 24.70 9.08
C SER A 72 -14.15 23.54 8.11
N PHE A 73 -15.31 22.90 7.95
CA PHE A 73 -15.48 21.75 7.06
C PHE A 73 -16.60 22.00 6.05
N SER A 74 -16.47 21.42 4.86
CA SER A 74 -17.49 21.51 3.80
C SER A 74 -17.58 20.21 3.01
N LEU A 75 -18.79 19.87 2.54
CA LEU A 75 -18.99 18.79 1.58
C LEU A 75 -18.92 19.38 0.16
N ALA A 76 -18.00 18.90 -0.67
CA ALA A 76 -17.71 19.51 -1.97
C ALA A 76 -17.35 18.49 -3.05
N PHE A 77 -17.54 18.90 -4.30
CA PHE A 77 -16.84 18.32 -5.45
C PHE A 77 -15.47 18.98 -5.56
N TYR A 78 -14.40 18.19 -5.53
CA TYR A 78 -13.00 18.64 -5.53
C TYR A 78 -12.27 18.14 -6.77
N ASP A 79 -11.62 19.04 -7.51
CA ASP A 79 -10.72 18.75 -8.61
C ASP A 79 -9.28 19.12 -8.17
N PRO A 80 -8.44 18.13 -7.83
CA PRO A 80 -7.11 18.37 -7.27
C PRO A 80 -6.14 19.03 -8.25
N GLN A 81 -6.36 18.91 -9.56
CA GLN A 81 -5.38 19.26 -10.59
C GLN A 81 -5.95 20.19 -11.68
N GLY A 82 -7.23 20.55 -11.61
CA GLY A 82 -7.89 21.39 -12.62
C GLY A 82 -8.10 20.69 -13.94
N THR A 83 -8.08 19.35 -13.91
CA THR A 83 -8.18 18.51 -15.11
C THR A 83 -9.62 18.13 -15.44
N ASN A 84 -10.59 18.76 -14.77
CA ASN A 84 -12.01 18.41 -14.82
C ASN A 84 -12.24 16.97 -14.34
N ARG A 85 -11.45 16.50 -13.36
CA ARG A 85 -11.59 15.20 -12.70
C ARG A 85 -11.94 15.43 -11.24
N TYR A 86 -13.22 15.30 -10.94
CA TYR A 86 -13.77 15.60 -9.64
C TYR A 86 -13.93 14.36 -8.77
N PHE A 87 -13.85 14.60 -7.47
CA PHE A 87 -14.11 13.67 -6.38
C PHE A 87 -15.11 14.29 -5.41
N LEU A 88 -15.95 13.48 -4.77
CA LEU A 88 -16.80 13.92 -3.67
C LEU A 88 -15.99 13.82 -2.37
N CYS A 89 -15.80 14.96 -1.71
CA CYS A 89 -14.92 15.06 -0.56
C CYS A 89 -15.55 15.82 0.60
N VAL A 90 -15.13 15.49 1.82
CA VAL A 90 -15.17 16.44 2.93
C VAL A 90 -13.86 17.22 2.91
N LEU A 91 -13.95 18.54 2.84
CA LEU A 91 -12.80 19.44 2.80
C LEU A 91 -12.63 20.16 4.14
N LEU A 92 -11.40 20.18 4.65
CA LEU A 92 -10.98 21.13 5.68
C LEU A 92 -10.66 22.48 5.01
N ASN A 93 -11.32 23.53 5.44
CA ASN A 93 -11.25 24.89 4.91
C ASN A 93 -10.61 25.81 5.95
N VAL A 94 -9.39 26.26 5.67
CA VAL A 94 -8.64 27.18 6.53
C VAL A 94 -8.43 28.53 5.84
N GLY A 95 -7.96 29.51 6.61
CA GLY A 95 -7.71 30.87 6.14
C GLY A 95 -8.91 31.81 6.30
N LYS A 96 -8.65 33.10 6.05
CA LYS A 96 -9.57 34.20 6.40
C LYS A 96 -10.66 34.44 5.36
N SER A 97 -10.42 34.11 4.10
CA SER A 97 -11.40 34.27 3.04
C SER A 97 -12.37 33.09 2.98
N LYS A 98 -13.63 33.39 2.66
CA LYS A 98 -14.69 32.39 2.46
C LYS A 98 -15.38 32.69 1.11
N PRO A 99 -15.40 31.75 0.13
CA PRO A 99 -14.72 30.45 0.15
C PRO A 99 -13.18 30.59 0.22
N ALA A 100 -12.53 29.63 0.87
CA ALA A 100 -11.07 29.61 1.02
C ALA A 100 -10.37 29.37 -0.33
N PRO A 101 -9.14 29.85 -0.57
CA PRO A 101 -8.38 29.53 -1.77
C PRO A 101 -8.20 28.02 -1.91
N ALA A 102 -8.20 27.50 -3.13
CA ALA A 102 -8.08 26.06 -3.38
C ALA A 102 -6.73 25.45 -2.92
N SER A 103 -5.69 26.28 -2.77
CA SER A 103 -4.40 25.90 -2.19
C SER A 103 -4.44 25.69 -0.66
N LEU A 104 -5.47 26.20 0.02
CA LEU A 104 -5.62 26.09 1.47
C LEU A 104 -6.59 24.99 1.89
N VAL A 105 -7.41 24.45 0.98
CA VAL A 105 -8.33 23.37 1.31
C VAL A 105 -7.63 22.01 1.29
N VAL A 106 -8.03 21.11 2.19
CA VAL A 106 -7.46 19.76 2.29
C VAL A 106 -8.59 18.74 2.24
N PRO A 107 -8.58 17.77 1.29
CA PRO A 107 -9.54 16.68 1.30
C PRO A 107 -9.22 15.72 2.45
N ILE A 108 -10.05 15.73 3.49
CA ILE A 108 -9.89 14.86 4.68
C ILE A 108 -10.58 13.51 4.52
N TRP A 109 -11.55 13.43 3.61
CA TRP A 109 -12.26 12.22 3.25
C TRP A 109 -12.68 12.28 1.77
N ILE A 110 -12.61 11.16 1.07
CA ILE A 110 -12.93 11.04 -0.37
C ILE A 110 -13.83 9.83 -0.57
N ALA A 111 -15.01 10.04 -1.14
CA ALA A 111 -15.99 8.97 -1.37
C ALA A 111 -15.54 8.00 -2.47
N ASN A 112 -15.08 8.54 -3.60
CA ASN A 112 -14.85 7.82 -4.86
C ASN A 112 -13.37 7.80 -5.27
N SER A 113 -12.47 7.45 -4.35
CA SER A 113 -11.01 7.51 -4.56
C SER A 113 -10.51 6.76 -5.81
N ASN A 114 -11.18 5.69 -6.23
CA ASN A 114 -10.83 4.92 -7.43
C ASN A 114 -11.66 5.25 -8.68
N SER A 115 -12.61 6.19 -8.59
CA SER A 115 -13.63 6.39 -9.61
C SER A 115 -13.95 7.86 -9.81
N SER A 116 -12.97 8.62 -10.31
CA SER A 116 -13.14 10.04 -10.69
C SER A 116 -14.26 10.21 -11.72
N PHE A 117 -14.83 11.42 -11.80
CA PHE A 117 -15.83 11.78 -12.80
C PHE A 117 -15.58 13.18 -13.38
N SER A 118 -16.06 13.39 -14.60
CA SER A 118 -16.08 14.70 -15.24
C SER A 118 -17.25 15.55 -14.73
N GLY A 119 -17.28 16.83 -15.09
CA GLY A 119 -18.40 17.72 -14.73
C GLY A 119 -19.79 17.14 -15.00
N LYS A 120 -20.80 17.66 -14.30
CA LYS A 120 -22.22 17.23 -14.29
C LYS A 120 -22.51 15.89 -13.61
N ALA A 121 -21.58 15.34 -12.84
CA ALA A 121 -21.92 14.28 -11.90
C ALA A 121 -22.97 14.76 -10.88
N THR A 122 -23.82 13.84 -10.43
CA THR A 122 -24.94 14.12 -9.55
C THR A 122 -24.88 13.23 -8.33
N LEU A 123 -24.77 13.84 -7.14
CA LEU A 123 -25.06 13.16 -5.88
C LEU A 123 -26.57 13.24 -5.65
N MET A 124 -27.20 12.10 -5.39
CA MET A 124 -28.66 12.02 -5.25
C MET A 124 -29.05 11.18 -4.03
N LEU A 125 -30.08 11.63 -3.32
CA LEU A 125 -30.83 10.83 -2.36
C LEU A 125 -32.03 10.19 -3.08
N THR A 126 -32.02 8.87 -3.26
CA THR A 126 -33.09 8.19 -4.00
C THR A 126 -34.45 8.34 -3.32
N GLY A 127 -35.52 8.57 -4.09
CA GLY A 127 -36.85 8.76 -3.53
C GLY A 127 -37.46 7.51 -2.90
N THR A 128 -37.20 6.32 -3.45
CA THR A 128 -37.82 5.06 -3.01
C THR A 128 -37.18 4.50 -1.75
N HIS A 129 -35.86 4.35 -1.73
CA HIS A 129 -35.12 3.71 -0.65
C HIS A 129 -34.38 4.70 0.24
N LYS A 130 -34.43 6.01 -0.05
CA LYS A 130 -33.67 7.05 0.67
C LYS A 130 -32.19 6.64 0.82
N LYS A 131 -31.56 6.34 -0.31
CA LYS A 131 -30.15 5.89 -0.41
C LYS A 131 -29.31 6.93 -1.14
N PHE A 132 -28.09 7.19 -0.69
CA PHE A 132 -27.17 8.04 -1.43
C PHE A 132 -26.48 7.30 -2.57
N ILE A 133 -26.55 7.88 -3.77
CA ILE A 133 -25.81 7.42 -4.95
C ILE A 133 -25.16 8.60 -5.65
N LEU A 134 -23.94 8.39 -6.13
CA LEU A 134 -23.20 9.33 -6.95
C LEU A 134 -23.10 8.78 -8.36
N LEU A 135 -23.70 9.47 -9.32
CA LEU A 135 -23.70 9.10 -10.73
C LEU A 135 -22.86 10.12 -11.50
N ASP A 136 -22.09 9.67 -12.50
CA ASP A 136 -21.47 10.59 -13.44
C ASP A 136 -22.48 11.13 -14.47
N SER A 137 -22.01 11.98 -15.39
CA SER A 137 -22.84 12.57 -16.44
C SER A 137 -23.46 11.55 -17.42
N THR A 138 -22.97 10.31 -17.43
CA THR A 138 -23.47 9.22 -18.27
C THR A 138 -24.47 8.33 -17.53
N GLY A 139 -24.68 8.56 -16.23
CA GLY A 139 -25.49 7.70 -15.36
C GLY A 139 -24.72 6.51 -14.78
N THR A 140 -23.40 6.46 -14.94
CA THR A 140 -22.57 5.39 -14.36
C THR A 140 -22.41 5.62 -12.86
N LEU A 141 -22.63 4.58 -12.06
CA LEU A 141 -22.45 4.63 -10.61
C LEU A 141 -20.96 4.78 -10.25
N LYS A 142 -20.63 5.86 -9.54
CA LYS A 142 -19.28 6.16 -9.05
C LYS A 142 -19.10 5.85 -7.58
N TRP A 143 -20.14 6.03 -6.77
CA TRP A 143 -20.14 5.72 -5.35
C TRP A 143 -21.57 5.55 -4.82
N SER A 144 -21.75 4.84 -3.69
CA SER A 144 -23.01 4.79 -2.95
C SER A 144 -22.78 4.55 -1.46
N SER A 145 -23.78 4.82 -0.63
CA SER A 145 -23.78 4.50 0.81
C SER A 145 -23.85 2.99 1.13
N GLY A 146 -23.48 2.11 0.20
CA GLY A 146 -23.47 0.66 0.40
C GLY A 146 -24.87 0.09 0.68
N SER A 147 -25.02 -0.67 1.76
CA SER A 147 -26.31 -1.25 2.18
C SER A 147 -27.19 -0.27 2.95
N VAL A 148 -26.70 0.94 3.24
CA VAL A 148 -27.41 1.94 4.05
C VAL A 148 -28.53 2.59 3.24
N VAL A 149 -29.75 2.55 3.82
CA VAL A 149 -31.01 3.05 3.27
C VAL A 149 -31.80 3.77 4.37
N GLY A 150 -32.86 4.50 4.02
CA GLY A 150 -33.69 5.20 5.02
C GLY A 150 -33.11 6.53 5.52
N ILE A 151 -32.18 7.13 4.76
CA ILE A 151 -31.50 8.38 5.13
C ILE A 151 -32.48 9.56 5.01
N SER A 152 -32.69 10.30 6.10
CA SER A 152 -33.53 11.50 6.12
C SER A 152 -32.70 12.78 6.02
N SER A 153 -31.56 12.80 6.69
CA SER A 153 -30.75 14.00 6.85
C SER A 153 -29.26 13.69 6.81
N LEU A 154 -28.49 14.73 6.55
CA LEU A 154 -27.04 14.73 6.58
C LEU A 154 -26.58 15.65 7.71
N GLU A 155 -25.58 15.25 8.47
CA GLU A 155 -24.97 16.09 9.50
C GLU A 155 -23.47 16.18 9.27
N LEU A 156 -22.93 17.39 9.25
CA LEU A 156 -21.49 17.63 9.17
C LEU A 156 -21.05 18.35 10.44
N ASP A 157 -20.25 17.66 11.24
CA ASP A 157 -19.82 18.17 12.53
C ASP A 157 -18.56 19.05 12.47
N GLU A 158 -18.24 19.68 13.60
CA GLU A 158 -17.07 20.56 13.73
C GLU A 158 -15.72 19.83 13.69
N THR A 159 -15.71 18.49 13.69
CA THR A 159 -14.49 17.67 13.51
C THR A 159 -14.30 17.24 12.05
N GLY A 160 -15.33 17.44 11.21
CA GLY A 160 -15.35 17.00 9.81
C GLY A 160 -15.94 15.60 9.61
N ASN A 161 -16.59 15.03 10.63
CA ASN A 161 -17.32 13.78 10.47
C ASN A 161 -18.62 14.05 9.71
N LEU A 162 -18.80 13.35 8.60
CA LEU A 162 -20.00 13.39 7.78
C LEU A 162 -20.87 12.20 8.18
N MET A 163 -22.03 12.48 8.76
CA MET A 163 -22.96 11.45 9.24
C MET A 163 -24.23 11.44 8.39
N LEU A 164 -24.70 10.22 8.09
CA LEU A 164 -26.01 9.98 7.49
C LEU A 164 -26.96 9.52 8.58
N ILE A 165 -28.10 10.20 8.68
CA ILE A 165 -28.99 10.07 9.83
C ILE A 165 -30.38 9.62 9.35
N SER A 166 -31.00 8.73 10.10
CA SER A 166 -32.39 8.30 9.90
C SER A 166 -33.40 9.25 10.55
N GLU A 167 -34.67 9.06 10.21
CA GLU A 167 -35.77 9.90 10.68
C GLU A 167 -35.95 9.87 12.22
N ASP A 168 -35.54 8.79 12.87
CA ASP A 168 -35.52 8.65 14.34
C ASP A 168 -34.28 9.28 15.01
N GLY A 169 -33.36 9.86 14.22
CA GLY A 169 -32.13 10.47 14.68
C GLY A 169 -30.95 9.51 14.85
N SER A 170 -31.09 8.23 14.51
CA SER A 170 -29.99 7.26 14.58
C SER A 170 -28.92 7.52 13.50
N VAL A 171 -27.64 7.36 13.85
CA VAL A 171 -26.54 7.43 12.88
C VAL A 171 -26.47 6.12 12.11
N LEU A 172 -26.72 6.18 10.80
CA LEU A 172 -26.72 5.02 9.91
C LEU A 172 -25.36 4.74 9.28
N TRP A 173 -24.55 5.78 9.11
CA TRP A 173 -23.24 5.75 8.46
C TRP A 173 -22.45 6.99 8.84
N GLN A 174 -21.12 6.90 8.88
CA GLN A 174 -20.25 8.04 9.13
C GLN A 174 -18.92 7.95 8.37
N SER A 175 -18.38 9.09 7.92
CA SER A 175 -17.14 9.13 7.13
C SER A 175 -15.91 8.68 7.92
N PHE A 176 -15.89 8.92 9.23
CA PHE A 176 -14.76 8.54 10.09
C PHE A 176 -14.55 7.03 10.21
N GLU A 177 -15.57 6.21 9.92
CA GLU A 177 -15.44 4.75 9.82
C GLU A 177 -14.82 4.27 8.51
N HIS A 178 -14.62 5.19 7.56
CA HIS A 178 -14.06 4.93 6.23
C HIS A 178 -12.92 5.91 5.91
N PRO A 179 -11.83 5.93 6.70
CA PRO A 179 -10.72 6.85 6.49
C PRO A 179 -10.05 6.65 5.12
N THR A 180 -9.48 7.73 4.56
CA THR A 180 -8.74 7.69 3.30
C THR A 180 -7.24 7.72 3.53
N ASN A 181 -6.61 8.90 3.47
CA ASN A 181 -5.17 9.11 3.65
C ASN A 181 -4.85 10.20 4.68
N VAL A 182 -5.88 10.85 5.22
CA VAL A 182 -5.79 11.95 6.17
C VAL A 182 -6.53 11.56 7.45
N LEU A 183 -5.95 11.94 8.59
CA LEU A 183 -6.61 11.87 9.89
C LEU A 183 -6.67 13.26 10.51
N VAL A 184 -7.80 13.59 11.11
CA VAL A 184 -8.04 14.88 11.77
C VAL A 184 -8.26 14.73 13.27
N PRO A 185 -7.95 15.77 14.08
CA PRO A 185 -8.29 15.76 15.50
C PRO A 185 -9.78 15.44 15.74
N GLY A 186 -10.05 14.56 16.71
CA GLY A 186 -11.39 14.04 17.01
C GLY A 186 -11.70 12.70 16.34
N GLN A 187 -11.01 12.35 15.26
CA GLN A 187 -11.21 11.06 14.58
C GLN A 187 -10.68 9.89 15.43
N THR A 188 -11.38 8.76 15.38
CA THR A 188 -10.99 7.54 16.10
C THR A 188 -10.83 6.38 15.12
N LEU A 189 -9.65 5.77 15.11
CA LEU A 189 -9.37 4.54 14.38
C LEU A 189 -9.58 3.33 15.28
N ARG A 190 -10.45 2.41 14.86
CA ARG A 190 -10.71 1.13 15.53
C ARG A 190 -9.85 0.02 14.91
N PRO A 191 -9.65 -1.11 15.61
CA PRO A 191 -8.96 -2.25 15.03
C PRO A 191 -9.54 -2.65 13.67
N GLY A 192 -8.69 -2.85 12.68
CA GLY A 192 -9.05 -3.16 11.30
C GLY A 192 -9.23 -1.93 10.38
N MET A 193 -9.31 -0.72 10.93
CA MET A 193 -9.33 0.49 10.11
C MET A 193 -7.93 0.82 9.58
N SER A 194 -7.86 1.37 8.36
CA SER A 194 -6.59 1.70 7.73
C SER A 194 -6.65 2.99 6.92
N ILE A 195 -5.59 3.78 6.97
CA ILE A 195 -5.31 4.84 6.00
C ILE A 195 -4.39 4.29 4.91
N THR A 196 -4.57 4.72 3.66
CA THR A 196 -3.73 4.33 2.53
C THR A 196 -3.18 5.58 1.87
N SER A 197 -1.89 5.59 1.50
CA SER A 197 -1.32 6.70 0.74
C SER A 197 -2.07 6.86 -0.58
N VAL A 198 -1.99 8.04 -1.17
CA VAL A 198 -2.70 8.37 -2.40
C VAL A 198 -1.76 9.07 -3.35
N ASN A 199 -1.77 8.66 -4.62
CA ASN A 199 -1.02 9.34 -5.67
C ASN A 199 -1.57 10.75 -5.86
N SER A 200 -0.70 11.75 -5.73
CA SER A 200 -1.08 13.17 -5.78
C SER A 200 -1.73 13.58 -7.11
N SER A 201 -1.40 12.92 -8.22
CA SER A 201 -1.95 13.22 -9.55
C SER A 201 -3.28 12.48 -9.80
N SER A 202 -3.31 11.16 -9.60
CA SER A 202 -4.47 10.32 -9.97
C SER A 202 -5.51 10.17 -8.86
N GLN A 203 -5.14 10.48 -7.61
CA GLN A 203 -5.88 10.17 -6.38
C GLN A 203 -6.15 8.68 -6.14
N GLN A 204 -5.46 7.81 -6.89
CA GLN A 204 -5.54 6.36 -6.68
C GLN A 204 -4.78 5.94 -5.42
N PRO A 205 -5.21 4.87 -4.73
CA PRO A 205 -4.47 4.30 -3.62
C PRO A 205 -3.04 3.92 -4.03
N GLY A 206 -2.07 4.33 -3.21
CA GLY A 206 -0.66 3.96 -3.33
C GLY A 206 -0.29 2.74 -2.48
N PRO A 207 0.99 2.35 -2.48
CA PRO A 207 1.44 1.11 -1.84
C PRO A 207 1.58 1.22 -0.32
N PHE A 208 1.49 2.41 0.29
CA PHE A 208 1.69 2.56 1.73
C PHE A 208 0.36 2.52 2.47
N ARG A 209 0.29 1.75 3.56
CA ARG A 209 -0.92 1.63 4.38
C ARG A 209 -0.58 1.69 5.86
N GLY A 210 -1.26 2.54 6.61
CA GLY A 210 -1.25 2.54 8.08
C GLY A 210 -2.51 1.88 8.62
N THR A 211 -2.40 0.78 9.34
CA THR A 211 -3.52 0.00 9.88
C THR A 211 -3.50 0.01 11.40
N MET A 212 -4.65 0.26 12.01
CA MET A 212 -4.84 0.05 13.45
C MET A 212 -5.07 -1.43 13.71
N GLU A 213 -4.08 -2.11 14.28
CA GLU A 213 -4.18 -3.50 14.69
C GLU A 213 -4.42 -3.62 16.19
N ALA A 214 -4.76 -4.83 16.65
CA ALA A 214 -4.89 -5.13 18.08
C ALA A 214 -3.56 -4.96 18.86
N SER A 215 -2.41 -5.01 18.18
CA SER A 215 -1.08 -4.72 18.74
C SER A 215 -0.77 -3.22 18.72
N GLY A 216 -1.32 -2.45 17.79
CA GLY A 216 -1.07 -1.01 17.66
C GLY A 216 -1.14 -0.51 16.24
N PHE A 217 -0.64 0.70 16.02
CA PHE A 217 -0.70 1.32 14.70
C PHE A 217 0.54 0.94 13.89
N VAL A 218 0.32 0.21 12.80
CA VAL A 218 1.38 -0.41 11.99
C VAL A 218 1.32 0.11 10.56
N PHE A 219 2.48 0.49 10.02
CA PHE A 219 2.60 0.93 8.64
C PHE A 219 3.27 -0.15 7.80
N TYR A 220 2.66 -0.40 6.64
CA TYR A 220 3.01 -1.43 5.69
C TYR A 220 3.33 -0.84 4.33
N VAL A 221 4.28 -1.46 3.64
CA VAL A 221 4.39 -1.39 2.18
C VAL A 221 3.64 -2.60 1.61
N LEU A 222 2.74 -2.34 0.66
CA LEU A 222 1.92 -3.30 -0.05
C LEU A 222 2.43 -3.48 -1.48
N PRO A 223 2.31 -4.69 -2.08
CA PRO A 223 2.70 -4.93 -3.47
C PRO A 223 1.96 -3.99 -4.42
N GLU A 224 2.64 -3.49 -5.47
CA GLU A 224 2.12 -2.44 -6.35
C GLU A 224 0.98 -2.89 -7.30
N THR A 225 0.71 -4.19 -7.43
CA THR A 225 -0.25 -4.69 -8.43
C THR A 225 -1.69 -4.78 -7.91
N GLU A 226 -2.65 -4.41 -8.77
CA GLU A 226 -4.07 -4.75 -8.61
C GLU A 226 -4.21 -6.22 -8.21
N PRO A 227 -5.02 -6.55 -7.19
CA PRO A 227 -4.93 -7.83 -6.52
C PRO A 227 -5.33 -8.97 -7.46
N THR A 228 -4.35 -9.67 -8.02
CA THR A 228 -4.58 -11.02 -8.51
C THR A 228 -4.73 -11.96 -7.31
N MET A 229 -5.33 -13.14 -7.48
CA MET A 229 -5.37 -14.15 -6.41
C MET A 229 -3.98 -14.53 -5.87
N ALA A 230 -2.92 -14.37 -6.68
CA ALA A 230 -1.54 -14.58 -6.25
C ALA A 230 -1.01 -13.44 -5.36
N ASP A 231 -1.46 -12.20 -5.59
CA ASP A 231 -1.02 -11.03 -4.81
C ASP A 231 -1.68 -10.97 -3.43
N MET A 232 -2.86 -11.59 -3.27
CA MET A 232 -3.48 -11.79 -1.94
C MET A 232 -2.68 -12.72 -1.03
N LEU A 233 -1.72 -13.49 -1.57
CA LEU A 233 -0.83 -14.36 -0.79
C LEU A 233 0.49 -13.66 -0.41
N ARG A 234 0.82 -12.50 -1.00
CA ARG A 234 2.04 -11.77 -0.65
C ARG A 234 1.90 -11.10 0.70
N LYS A 235 2.93 -11.22 1.54
CA LYS A 235 2.95 -10.67 2.90
C LYS A 235 3.16 -9.14 2.86
N PRO A 236 2.27 -8.32 3.45
CA PRO A 236 2.54 -6.91 3.72
C PRO A 236 3.84 -6.76 4.51
N GLN A 237 4.66 -5.76 4.17
CA GLN A 237 5.96 -5.56 4.80
C GLN A 237 5.91 -4.38 5.77
N PRO A 238 5.92 -4.61 7.09
CA PRO A 238 5.89 -3.52 8.07
C PRO A 238 7.17 -2.69 7.99
N TYR A 239 7.06 -1.37 8.07
CA TYR A 239 8.23 -0.47 8.12
C TYR A 239 8.21 0.51 9.30
N GLN A 240 7.10 0.57 10.02
CA GLN A 240 6.98 1.32 11.27
C GLN A 240 5.89 0.69 12.14
N VAL A 241 6.17 0.51 13.43
CA VAL A 241 5.20 0.04 14.42
C VAL A 241 5.21 1.00 15.60
N TRP A 242 4.03 1.49 16.00
CA TRP A 242 3.86 2.13 17.30
C TRP A 242 3.11 1.18 18.22
N SER A 243 3.86 0.59 19.16
CA SER A 243 3.33 -0.39 20.09
C SER A 243 2.39 0.27 21.09
N VAL A 244 1.29 -0.42 21.36
CA VAL A 244 0.34 0.01 22.36
C VAL A 244 0.89 -0.29 23.74
N GLY A 245 1.40 0.73 24.44
CA GLY A 245 1.64 0.70 25.89
C GLY A 245 2.99 0.21 26.38
N SER A 246 4.07 0.43 25.61
CA SER A 246 5.41 0.35 26.16
C SER A 246 6.34 1.34 25.47
N SER A 247 7.39 1.78 26.17
CA SER A 247 8.56 2.44 25.57
C SER A 247 9.40 1.48 24.69
N SER A 248 8.92 0.26 24.43
CA SER A 248 9.62 -0.75 23.64
C SER A 248 8.99 -0.89 22.24
N SER A 249 9.84 -0.86 21.22
CA SER A 249 9.50 -0.96 19.80
C SER A 249 9.10 -2.37 19.33
N SER A 250 8.76 -3.29 20.24
CA SER A 250 8.44 -4.67 19.88
C SER A 250 6.93 -4.93 19.82
N LEU A 251 6.51 -5.69 18.79
CA LEU A 251 5.12 -6.12 18.55
C LEU A 251 4.55 -6.94 19.73
N GLU A 252 5.40 -7.65 20.49
CA GLU A 252 4.98 -8.52 21.60
C GLU A 252 4.62 -7.76 22.88
N SER A 253 5.30 -6.65 23.19
CA SER A 253 4.95 -5.79 24.32
C SER A 253 3.60 -5.08 24.14
N ALA A 254 3.23 -4.85 22.88
CA ALA A 254 2.03 -4.15 22.44
C ALA A 254 0.72 -4.94 22.72
N LEU A 255 0.83 -6.27 22.81
CA LEU A 255 -0.30 -7.19 23.00
C LEU A 255 -0.81 -7.25 24.45
N LYS A 256 -0.08 -6.68 25.44
CA LYS A 256 -0.42 -6.80 26.88
C LYS A 256 -1.29 -5.69 27.47
N VAL A 257 -1.71 -4.69 26.68
CA VAL A 257 -2.57 -3.59 27.16
C VAL A 257 -4.05 -3.90 27.00
N CYS A 258 -4.86 -3.51 27.99
CA CYS A 258 -6.29 -3.80 28.11
C CYS A 258 -7.11 -3.34 26.90
N ASP A 259 -8.22 -4.03 26.64
CA ASP A 259 -9.10 -3.82 25.47
C ASP A 259 -9.92 -2.53 25.55
N SER A 260 -10.13 -1.95 26.73
CA SER A 260 -11.02 -0.80 26.97
C SER A 260 -10.32 0.56 27.10
N SER A 261 -9.07 0.68 26.70
CA SER A 261 -8.30 1.92 26.87
C SER A 261 -8.25 2.75 25.58
N LYS A 262 -8.70 4.01 25.67
CA LYS A 262 -8.52 5.01 24.61
C LYS A 262 -7.03 5.33 24.50
N ALA A 263 -6.47 5.13 23.30
CA ALA A 263 -5.10 5.48 23.00
C ALA A 263 -5.06 6.88 22.37
N VAL A 264 -4.22 7.76 22.93
CA VAL A 264 -4.04 9.14 22.47
C VAL A 264 -2.72 9.22 21.71
N MET A 265 -2.77 9.67 20.45
CA MET A 265 -1.55 9.99 19.69
C MET A 265 -1.07 11.40 20.05
N ALA A 266 0.16 11.51 20.56
CA ALA A 266 0.84 12.79 20.80
C ALA A 266 2.21 12.82 20.12
N VAL A 267 2.65 14.00 19.69
CA VAL A 267 4.02 14.23 19.22
C VAL A 267 4.85 14.70 20.41
N THR A 268 6.05 14.15 20.54
CA THR A 268 7.04 14.57 21.53
C THR A 268 8.38 14.84 20.86
N SER A 269 9.33 15.42 21.60
CA SER A 269 10.73 15.52 21.17
C SER A 269 11.39 14.18 20.80
N SER A 270 10.88 13.06 21.32
CA SER A 270 11.35 11.69 21.02
C SER A 270 10.61 10.97 19.88
N GLY A 271 9.60 11.60 19.26
CA GLY A 271 8.77 11.00 18.21
C GLY A 271 7.29 10.93 18.59
N ILE A 272 6.52 10.08 17.91
CA ILE A 272 5.11 9.84 18.24
C ILE A 272 5.03 8.94 19.47
N VAL A 273 4.29 9.39 20.48
CA VAL A 273 3.97 8.62 21.68
C VAL A 273 2.47 8.32 21.66
N ILE A 274 2.12 7.05 21.82
CA ILE A 274 0.74 6.62 22.03
C ILE A 274 0.56 6.37 23.53
N SER A 275 -0.18 7.25 24.21
CA SER A 275 -0.48 7.15 25.64
C SER A 275 -1.88 6.59 25.90
N TYR A 276 -2.13 6.08 27.10
CA TYR A 276 -3.40 5.44 27.46
C TYR A 276 -4.12 6.20 28.54
N GLU A 277 -5.41 6.42 28.31
CA GLU A 277 -6.32 6.76 29.38
C GLU A 277 -6.83 5.46 30.04
N ARG A 278 -6.46 5.25 31.31
CA ARG A 278 -6.89 4.06 32.06
C ARG A 278 -8.35 4.24 32.47
N SER A 279 -9.24 3.36 32.00
CA SER A 279 -10.63 3.33 32.47
C SER A 279 -10.67 3.05 33.99
N SER A 280 -11.45 3.84 34.72
CA SER A 280 -11.62 3.75 36.17
C SER A 280 -12.42 2.53 36.63
N SER A 281 -13.14 1.84 35.73
CA SER A 281 -14.04 0.73 36.08
C SER A 281 -13.34 -0.61 36.30
N GLY A 282 -12.09 -0.80 35.87
CA GLY A 282 -11.34 -2.06 36.06
C GLY A 282 -11.95 -3.31 35.38
N GLU A 283 -13.13 -3.21 34.79
CA GLU A 283 -13.81 -4.28 34.06
C GLU A 283 -13.45 -4.17 32.57
N CYS A 284 -12.74 -5.19 32.07
CA CYS A 284 -12.42 -5.35 30.66
C CYS A 284 -13.69 -5.80 29.91
N GLY A 285 -14.46 -4.86 29.38
CA GLY A 285 -15.61 -5.15 28.54
C GLY A 285 -15.87 -4.08 27.49
N GLY A 286 -15.81 -4.47 26.21
CA GLY A 286 -16.40 -3.75 25.07
C GLY A 286 -15.45 -2.84 24.28
N ASP A 287 -15.40 -3.07 22.97
CA ASP A 287 -14.72 -2.33 21.88
C ASP A 287 -13.19 -2.23 21.98
N GLY A 288 -12.48 -3.15 21.31
CA GLY A 288 -11.03 -3.27 21.36
C GLY A 288 -10.24 -1.99 21.03
N LYS A 289 -8.97 -1.96 21.45
CA LYS A 289 -8.02 -0.84 21.39
C LYS A 289 -8.25 0.11 20.21
N SER A 290 -8.71 1.33 20.50
CA SER A 290 -8.90 2.38 19.49
C SER A 290 -7.86 3.49 19.65
N LEU A 291 -7.48 4.10 18.54
CA LEU A 291 -6.57 5.23 18.46
C LEU A 291 -7.37 6.50 18.16
N GLN A 292 -7.47 7.38 19.15
CA GLN A 292 -8.09 8.68 18.97
C GLN A 292 -7.01 9.71 18.62
N VAL A 293 -7.27 10.49 17.58
CA VAL A 293 -6.38 11.51 17.05
C VAL A 293 -6.65 12.79 17.81
N TYR A 294 -5.62 13.33 18.44
CA TYR A 294 -5.70 14.60 19.15
C TYR A 294 -4.90 15.67 18.44
N ARG A 295 -5.26 16.91 18.74
CA ARG A 295 -4.48 18.08 18.38
C ARG A 295 -3.13 18.01 19.11
N ASN A 296 -2.06 18.37 18.41
CA ASN A 296 -0.76 18.57 19.02
C ASN A 296 -0.67 19.98 19.59
N ASP A 297 -0.56 20.09 20.91
CA ASP A 297 -0.46 21.37 21.62
C ASP A 297 0.98 21.91 21.73
N GLU A 298 2.02 21.15 21.31
CA GLU A 298 3.39 21.66 21.25
C GLU A 298 3.54 22.81 20.25
N ASP A 299 2.76 22.79 19.16
CA ASP A 299 2.68 23.89 18.19
C ASP A 299 1.46 24.77 18.48
N THR A 300 1.64 25.70 19.41
CA THR A 300 0.59 26.65 19.81
C THR A 300 0.19 27.62 18.69
N ALA A 301 0.99 27.73 17.62
CA ALA A 301 0.73 28.66 16.51
C ALA A 301 -0.16 28.05 15.43
N ALA A 302 -0.25 26.72 15.35
CA ALA A 302 -1.03 26.03 14.31
C ALA A 302 -2.52 25.93 14.69
N GLU A 303 -3.40 26.74 14.11
CA GLU A 303 -4.83 26.75 14.49
C GLU A 303 -5.61 25.52 14.03
N SER A 304 -5.22 24.94 12.89
CA SER A 304 -5.77 23.69 12.37
C SER A 304 -4.65 22.71 12.07
N GLN A 305 -4.90 21.42 12.30
CA GLN A 305 -3.90 20.39 12.11
C GLN A 305 -4.51 19.14 11.49
N TYR A 306 -3.73 18.42 10.71
CA TYR A 306 -4.08 17.10 10.23
C TYR A 306 -2.83 16.24 10.04
N TRP A 307 -3.03 14.94 10.19
CA TRP A 307 -2.05 13.92 9.84
C TRP A 307 -2.34 13.42 8.43
N LYS A 308 -1.29 13.18 7.65
CA LYS A 308 -1.42 12.62 6.30
C LYS A 308 -0.36 11.56 6.07
N LEU A 309 -0.79 10.42 5.52
CA LEU A 309 0.11 9.45 4.93
C LEU A 309 0.39 9.89 3.49
N GLU A 310 1.60 10.40 3.27
CA GLU A 310 2.04 10.95 2.00
C GLU A 310 2.33 9.82 0.99
N GLU A 311 2.38 10.19 -0.29
CA GLU A 311 2.62 9.27 -1.40
C GLU A 311 3.93 8.47 -1.27
N ASN A 312 4.94 9.08 -0.65
CA ASN A 312 6.25 8.46 -0.42
C ASN A 312 6.29 7.53 0.80
N GLY A 313 5.19 7.36 1.54
CA GLY A 313 5.11 6.53 2.75
C GLY A 313 5.40 7.28 4.06
N ASP A 314 5.72 8.57 3.99
CA ASP A 314 5.97 9.38 5.17
C ASP A 314 4.65 9.77 5.87
N PHE A 315 4.62 9.70 7.20
CA PHE A 315 3.45 10.09 7.99
C PHE A 315 3.71 11.46 8.62
N VAL A 316 2.98 12.46 8.13
CA VAL A 316 3.29 13.88 8.33
C VAL A 316 2.17 14.57 9.09
N LEU A 317 2.51 15.31 10.14
CA LEU A 317 1.62 16.27 10.79
C LEU A 317 1.83 17.65 10.17
N ARG A 318 0.75 18.21 9.63
CA ARG A 318 0.74 19.58 9.08
C ARG A 318 -0.08 20.49 9.97
N GLY A 319 0.43 21.69 10.21
CA GLY A 319 -0.20 22.76 10.98
C GLY A 319 -0.43 23.98 10.11
N PHE A 320 -1.62 24.56 10.18
CA PHE A 320 -1.94 25.80 9.47
C PHE A 320 -1.60 27.01 10.33
N HIS A 321 -0.74 27.88 9.83
CA HIS A 321 -0.36 29.12 10.52
C HIS A 321 -1.15 30.30 9.94
N GLU A 322 -2.05 30.85 10.75
CA GLU A 322 -3.02 31.86 10.29
C GLU A 322 -2.37 33.22 9.95
N ARG A 323 -1.24 33.54 10.57
CA ARG A 323 -0.51 34.79 10.25
C ARG A 323 0.15 34.70 8.87
N GLU A 324 0.75 33.57 8.55
CA GLU A 324 1.47 33.30 7.30
C GLU A 324 0.55 32.81 6.17
N GLN A 325 -0.70 32.43 6.49
CA GLN A 325 -1.69 31.86 5.56
C GLN A 325 -1.12 30.66 4.78
N ASN A 326 -0.41 29.78 5.46
CA ASN A 326 0.20 28.60 4.85
C ASN A 326 0.17 27.37 5.77
N TRP A 327 0.39 26.21 5.16
CA TRP A 327 0.62 24.96 5.86
C TRP A 327 2.11 24.77 6.12
N ALA A 328 2.48 24.50 7.36
CA ALA A 328 3.83 24.10 7.76
C ALA A 328 3.87 22.64 8.19
N THR A 329 5.01 21.98 7.99
CA THR A 329 5.26 20.64 8.53
C THR A 329 5.68 20.76 9.99
N VAL A 330 4.84 20.26 10.90
CA VAL A 330 5.12 20.22 12.34
C VAL A 330 5.96 18.99 12.68
N PHE A 331 5.64 17.87 12.05
CA PHE A 331 6.36 16.61 12.22
C PHE A 331 6.33 15.78 10.93
N ALA A 332 7.42 15.08 10.65
CA ALA A 332 7.51 14.07 9.61
C ALA A 332 8.26 12.85 10.17
N LEU A 333 7.81 11.64 9.83
CA LEU A 333 8.41 10.40 10.32
C LEU A 333 9.83 10.24 9.78
N SER A 334 10.04 10.58 8.50
CA SER A 334 11.33 10.43 7.81
C SER A 334 12.45 11.31 8.38
N THR A 335 12.15 12.51 8.90
CA THR A 335 13.17 13.50 9.31
C THR A 335 13.75 13.26 10.70
N ARG A 336 13.13 12.41 11.52
CA ARG A 336 13.60 12.07 12.88
C ARG A 336 14.21 10.68 13.01
N ALA A 337 14.04 9.80 12.03
CA ALA A 337 14.92 8.65 11.91
C ALA A 337 16.31 9.20 11.58
N ASN A 338 17.23 9.26 12.55
CA ASN A 338 18.65 9.65 12.37
C ASN A 338 19.41 8.86 11.28
N ASP A 339 18.72 7.98 10.57
CA ASP A 339 19.20 7.10 9.53
C ASP A 339 18.11 7.04 8.43
N SER A 340 18.23 7.92 7.43
CA SER A 340 17.30 8.01 6.29
C SER A 340 17.16 6.67 5.56
N CYS A 341 18.15 5.78 5.66
CA CYS A 341 18.17 4.46 5.03
C CYS A 341 17.21 3.44 5.66
N LYS A 342 16.60 3.75 6.82
CA LYS A 342 15.57 2.89 7.41
C LYS A 342 14.20 3.06 6.76
N HIS A 343 13.99 4.15 6.00
CA HIS A 343 12.75 4.38 5.28
C HIS A 343 12.69 3.51 4.01
N PRO A 344 11.56 2.85 3.71
CA PRO A 344 11.48 1.92 2.57
C PRO A 344 11.83 2.58 1.22
N THR A 345 11.53 3.87 1.06
CA THR A 345 11.74 4.62 -0.20
C THR A 345 13.10 5.32 -0.33
N ALA A 346 14.04 5.14 0.61
CA ALA A 346 15.32 5.86 0.59
C ALA A 346 16.11 5.73 -0.73
N CYS A 347 16.17 4.52 -1.29
CA CYS A 347 16.81 4.16 -2.55
C CYS A 347 15.91 3.35 -3.50
N GLY A 348 14.65 3.15 -3.12
CA GLY A 348 13.69 2.34 -3.87
C GLY A 348 13.94 0.83 -3.78
N SER A 349 13.11 0.08 -4.50
CA SER A 349 13.20 -1.39 -4.62
C SER A 349 14.58 -1.83 -5.10
N TYR A 350 15.17 -2.85 -4.47
CA TYR A 350 16.53 -3.35 -4.79
C TYR A 350 17.67 -2.32 -4.67
N GLY A 351 17.43 -1.16 -4.04
CA GLY A 351 18.45 -0.15 -3.75
C GLY A 351 19.16 -0.39 -2.41
N LEU A 352 20.47 -0.23 -2.39
CA LEU A 352 21.32 -0.23 -1.20
C LEU A 352 21.57 1.21 -0.77
N CYS A 353 21.22 1.52 0.47
CA CYS A 353 21.42 2.83 1.09
C CYS A 353 22.59 2.74 2.08
N ASN A 354 23.59 3.60 1.91
CA ASN A 354 24.70 3.70 2.84
C ASN A 354 24.46 4.77 3.92
N SER A 355 25.27 4.81 4.98
CA SER A 355 25.10 5.77 6.09
C SER A 355 25.19 7.25 5.71
N GLN A 356 25.58 7.59 4.47
CA GLN A 356 25.56 8.95 3.92
C GLN A 356 24.28 9.26 3.12
N GLY A 357 23.34 8.31 3.03
CA GLY A 357 22.14 8.40 2.21
C GLY A 357 22.39 8.23 0.71
N LYS A 358 23.55 7.70 0.30
CA LYS A 358 23.83 7.42 -1.11
C LYS A 358 23.28 6.04 -1.49
N CYS A 359 22.76 5.97 -2.71
CA CYS A 359 22.11 4.79 -3.26
C CYS A 359 22.99 4.04 -4.26
N GLN A 360 22.97 2.72 -4.21
CA GLN A 360 23.59 1.82 -5.20
C GLN A 360 22.64 0.65 -5.50
N CYS A 361 22.56 0.18 -6.75
CA CYS A 361 21.71 -0.97 -7.07
C CYS A 361 22.39 -2.31 -6.78
N VAL A 362 21.60 -3.27 -6.29
CA VAL A 362 22.06 -4.67 -6.12
C VAL A 362 22.43 -5.28 -7.48
N GLY A 363 23.64 -5.83 -7.61
CA GLY A 363 24.08 -6.56 -8.79
C GLY A 363 24.87 -5.75 -9.83
N ASN A 364 25.02 -4.43 -9.63
CA ASN A 364 25.90 -3.60 -10.46
C ASN A 364 27.26 -3.42 -9.76
N GLU A 365 28.30 -4.07 -10.30
CA GLU A 365 29.70 -3.87 -9.85
C GLU A 365 30.31 -2.55 -10.36
N GLU A 366 29.75 -1.98 -11.43
CA GLU A 366 30.13 -0.64 -11.90
C GLU A 366 29.39 0.42 -11.07
N LEU A 367 30.18 1.18 -10.30
CA LEU A 367 29.78 2.44 -9.66
C LEU A 367 29.43 3.46 -10.75
N ASP A 368 28.28 3.32 -11.36
CA ASP A 368 27.66 4.49 -11.93
C ASP A 368 26.99 5.26 -10.80
N ASP A 369 27.39 6.52 -10.69
CA ASP A 369 26.83 7.57 -9.84
C ASP A 369 25.39 7.88 -10.27
N HIS A 370 24.52 6.88 -10.17
CA HIS A 370 23.11 7.00 -10.51
C HIS A 370 22.38 7.53 -9.29
N THR A 371 22.12 8.83 -9.30
CA THR A 371 21.14 9.52 -8.45
C THR A 371 19.70 9.04 -8.64
N SER A 372 19.46 7.95 -9.39
CA SER A 372 18.13 7.40 -9.59
C SER A 372 17.72 6.56 -8.39
N HIS A 373 16.62 6.97 -7.74
CA HIS A 373 15.98 6.24 -6.63
C HIS A 373 15.20 5.00 -7.12
N SER A 374 15.57 4.46 -8.29
CA SER A 374 14.80 3.46 -9.01
C SER A 374 15.75 2.40 -9.57
N CYS A 375 16.11 1.44 -8.73
CA CYS A 375 16.73 0.22 -9.20
C CYS A 375 15.63 -0.67 -9.78
N GLY A 376 15.84 -1.14 -11.02
CA GLY A 376 15.04 -2.25 -11.54
C GLY A 376 15.38 -3.53 -10.78
N ALA A 377 14.45 -4.49 -10.73
CA ALA A 377 14.79 -5.83 -10.31
C ALA A 377 16.02 -6.31 -11.11
N PRO A 378 17.04 -6.91 -10.46
CA PRO A 378 18.23 -7.39 -11.16
C PRO A 378 17.81 -8.24 -12.37
N SER A 379 18.24 -7.87 -13.57
CA SER A 379 17.74 -8.48 -14.81
C SER A 379 18.06 -9.97 -14.87
N GLY A 380 17.00 -10.78 -14.86
CA GLY A 380 17.04 -12.24 -15.01
C GLY A 380 15.67 -12.82 -14.71
N VAL A 381 14.81 -12.84 -15.75
CA VAL A 381 13.52 -13.56 -15.92
C VAL A 381 12.66 -13.86 -14.67
N SER A 382 11.36 -13.56 -14.77
CA SER A 382 10.31 -13.96 -13.81
C SER A 382 10.57 -15.33 -13.16
N ALA A 383 10.46 -15.39 -11.83
CA ALA A 383 10.64 -16.56 -10.97
C ALA A 383 9.63 -17.68 -11.32
N SER A 384 9.77 -18.27 -12.49
CA SER A 384 9.04 -19.45 -12.89
C SER A 384 9.71 -20.64 -12.22
N CYS A 385 9.09 -21.08 -11.14
CA CYS A 385 9.60 -22.14 -10.29
C CYS A 385 9.28 -23.52 -10.88
N LEU A 386 9.70 -23.76 -12.12
CA LEU A 386 9.54 -25.06 -12.76
C LEU A 386 10.49 -26.06 -12.10
N ALA A 387 9.97 -27.24 -11.79
CA ALA A 387 10.61 -28.22 -10.93
C ALA A 387 11.98 -28.68 -11.48
N ASN A 388 13.00 -28.64 -10.61
CA ASN A 388 14.42 -29.04 -10.77
C ASN A 388 15.45 -27.95 -11.14
N GLU A 389 15.30 -26.72 -10.61
CA GLU A 389 16.16 -25.58 -11.00
C GLU A 389 16.93 -24.89 -9.85
N ALA A 390 17.24 -25.57 -8.74
CA ALA A 390 18.16 -25.01 -7.73
C ALA A 390 19.55 -24.62 -8.31
N ALA A 391 19.92 -25.15 -9.48
CA ALA A 391 21.13 -24.81 -10.23
C ALA A 391 21.01 -23.54 -11.11
N ASN A 392 19.81 -22.97 -11.29
CA ASN A 392 19.57 -21.82 -12.16
C ASN A 392 19.47 -20.49 -11.40
N HIS A 393 19.48 -20.53 -10.06
CA HIS A 393 19.50 -19.35 -9.21
C HIS A 393 20.86 -19.24 -8.52
N HIS A 394 21.37 -18.01 -8.40
CA HIS A 394 22.51 -17.70 -7.54
C HIS A 394 22.12 -16.58 -6.59
N PHE A 395 22.84 -16.45 -5.49
CA PHE A 395 22.62 -15.37 -4.54
C PHE A 395 23.73 -14.33 -4.68
N VAL A 396 23.33 -13.05 -4.76
CA VAL A 396 24.24 -11.95 -4.49
C VAL A 396 24.31 -11.78 -2.98
N LYS A 397 25.48 -12.09 -2.42
CA LYS A 397 25.75 -11.95 -0.99
C LYS A 397 26.22 -10.52 -0.71
N ILE A 398 25.50 -9.83 0.15
CA ILE A 398 25.81 -8.46 0.55
C ILE A 398 26.11 -8.48 2.06
N PRO A 399 27.39 -8.36 2.46
CA PRO A 399 27.75 -8.31 3.86
C PRO A 399 27.23 -7.00 4.48
N SER A 400 26.93 -7.04 5.77
CA SER A 400 26.50 -5.87 6.53
C SER A 400 25.20 -5.22 6.01
N ALA A 401 24.32 -5.95 5.33
CA ALA A 401 23.08 -5.41 4.78
C ALA A 401 21.85 -5.96 5.49
N THR A 402 20.97 -5.07 5.94
CA THR A 402 19.67 -5.42 6.53
C THR A 402 18.51 -4.84 5.71
N TYR A 403 17.29 -5.19 6.10
CA TYR A 403 16.06 -4.75 5.44
C TYR A 403 15.14 -4.05 6.44
N PHE A 404 14.44 -3.00 6.00
CA PHE A 404 13.59 -2.18 6.87
C PHE A 404 12.57 -3.03 7.65
N SER A 405 12.03 -4.08 7.03
CA SER A 405 10.97 -4.91 7.61
C SER A 405 11.45 -5.87 8.69
N ASN A 406 12.74 -6.22 8.71
CA ASN A 406 13.28 -7.20 9.65
C ASN A 406 13.15 -6.73 11.10
N ALA A 407 13.19 -5.42 11.34
CA ALA A 407 13.03 -4.83 12.67
C ALA A 407 11.61 -5.02 13.25
N PHE A 408 10.62 -5.31 12.40
CA PHE A 408 9.21 -5.39 12.78
C PHE A 408 8.58 -6.77 12.50
N SER A 409 9.31 -7.63 11.79
CA SER A 409 8.87 -8.96 11.41
C SER A 409 9.40 -10.04 12.35
N ARG A 410 8.70 -11.18 12.40
CA ARG A 410 9.23 -12.37 13.07
C ARG A 410 10.14 -13.14 12.10
N PRO A 411 11.26 -13.72 12.58
CA PRO A 411 12.12 -14.53 11.73
C PRO A 411 11.39 -15.82 11.31
N ASP A 412 11.55 -16.21 10.05
CA ASP A 412 10.99 -17.45 9.49
C ASP A 412 11.76 -18.68 9.99
N LEU A 413 13.07 -18.55 10.24
CA LEU A 413 13.88 -19.57 10.92
C LEU A 413 14.65 -18.94 12.09
N ARG A 414 14.79 -19.71 13.17
CA ARG A 414 15.59 -19.36 14.36
C ARG A 414 16.71 -20.37 14.54
N SER A 415 17.81 -19.94 15.14
CA SER A 415 18.94 -20.83 15.44
C SER A 415 19.50 -21.56 14.21
N SER A 416 19.45 -20.90 13.06
CA SER A 416 19.88 -21.42 11.76
C SER A 416 21.30 -20.98 11.41
N SER A 417 21.95 -21.69 10.48
CA SER A 417 23.16 -21.21 9.83
C SER A 417 22.84 -20.31 8.62
N LEU A 418 23.85 -19.60 8.12
CA LEU A 418 23.71 -18.83 6.88
C LEU A 418 23.34 -19.75 5.70
N GLU A 419 23.89 -20.96 5.68
CA GLU A 419 23.63 -22.00 4.69
C GLU A 419 22.18 -22.49 4.77
N ASP A 420 21.64 -22.71 5.97
CA ASP A 420 20.24 -23.09 6.16
C ASP A 420 19.29 -22.00 5.67
N CYS A 421 19.59 -20.74 5.99
CA CYS A 421 18.81 -19.58 5.54
C CYS A 421 18.83 -19.47 4.00
N SER A 422 20.01 -19.66 3.40
CA SER A 422 20.17 -19.70 1.95
C SER A 422 19.39 -20.84 1.31
N ALA A 423 19.45 -22.05 1.88
CA ALA A 423 18.76 -23.23 1.36
C ALA A 423 17.23 -23.08 1.45
N ALA A 424 16.74 -22.50 2.55
CA ALA A 424 15.32 -22.21 2.72
C ALA A 424 14.81 -21.25 1.64
N CYS A 425 15.50 -20.13 1.40
CA CYS A 425 15.12 -19.21 0.30
C CYS A 425 15.29 -19.85 -1.08
N ALA A 426 16.31 -20.68 -1.30
CA ALA A 426 16.52 -21.37 -2.56
C ALA A 426 15.33 -22.29 -2.90
N SER A 427 14.88 -23.06 -1.91
CA SER A 427 13.75 -23.99 -2.03
C SER A 427 12.37 -23.31 -2.09
N ASN A 428 12.26 -22.07 -1.61
CA ASN A 428 11.04 -21.28 -1.67
C ASN A 428 10.96 -20.50 -2.99
N CYS A 429 9.96 -20.84 -3.79
CA CYS A 429 9.70 -20.23 -5.10
C CYS A 429 9.32 -18.76 -5.04
N SER A 430 8.67 -18.35 -3.95
CA SER A 430 8.27 -16.96 -3.75
C SER A 430 9.39 -16.13 -3.13
N CYS A 431 10.44 -16.74 -2.56
CA CYS A 431 11.51 -16.00 -1.89
C CYS A 431 12.40 -15.27 -2.90
N ALA A 432 12.43 -13.94 -2.82
CA ALA A 432 13.32 -13.07 -3.58
C ALA A 432 14.61 -12.73 -2.83
N ALA A 433 14.57 -12.68 -1.49
CA ALA A 433 15.76 -12.42 -0.68
C ALA A 433 15.68 -13.09 0.69
N ALA A 434 16.85 -13.40 1.25
CA ALA A 434 17.01 -13.87 2.63
C ALA A 434 17.91 -12.90 3.41
N PHE A 435 17.57 -12.62 4.66
CA PHE A 435 18.38 -11.78 5.55
C PHE A 435 18.73 -12.58 6.80
N PHE A 436 20.01 -12.78 7.05
CA PHE A 436 20.52 -13.57 8.17
C PHE A 436 21.16 -12.67 9.23
N SER A 437 20.74 -12.80 10.50
CA SER A 437 21.35 -12.11 11.66
C SER A 437 22.17 -13.08 12.50
N ARG A 438 23.43 -12.72 12.78
CA ARG A 438 24.34 -13.51 13.62
C ARG A 438 24.02 -13.35 15.11
N SER A 439 23.66 -12.14 15.54
CA SER A 439 23.45 -11.77 16.95
C SER A 439 22.15 -12.34 17.53
N GLY A 440 21.14 -12.62 16.70
CA GLY A 440 19.91 -13.31 17.09
C GLY A 440 20.07 -14.80 17.39
N GLY A 441 21.31 -15.32 17.43
CA GLY A 441 21.57 -16.75 17.49
C GLY A 441 21.34 -17.47 16.15
N GLY A 442 21.22 -16.74 15.04
CA GLY A 442 21.01 -17.29 13.69
C GLY A 442 19.58 -17.10 13.18
N ASP A 443 19.01 -15.91 13.34
CA ASP A 443 17.66 -15.57 12.83
C ASP A 443 17.71 -15.34 11.31
N CYS A 444 16.73 -15.88 10.59
CA CYS A 444 16.60 -15.76 9.15
C CYS A 444 15.22 -15.19 8.77
N PHE A 445 15.22 -14.16 7.93
CA PHE A 445 14.01 -13.52 7.39
C PHE A 445 13.94 -13.75 5.89
N LEU A 446 12.85 -14.35 5.42
CA LEU A 446 12.58 -14.61 4.01
C LEU A 446 11.63 -13.55 3.46
N VAL A 447 12.02 -12.91 2.37
CA VAL A 447 11.29 -11.81 1.75
C VAL A 447 10.84 -12.23 0.36
N ASP A 448 9.52 -12.21 0.13
CA ASP A 448 8.94 -12.63 -1.14
C ASP A 448 9.21 -11.63 -2.27
N GLU A 449 9.38 -10.35 -1.94
CA GLU A 449 9.63 -9.28 -2.89
C GLU A 449 10.42 -8.15 -2.23
N VAL A 450 11.48 -7.67 -2.87
CA VAL A 450 12.27 -6.54 -2.36
C VAL A 450 11.64 -5.24 -2.84
N MET A 451 10.67 -4.73 -2.07
CA MET A 451 9.83 -3.58 -2.42
C MET A 451 10.40 -2.22 -1.96
N GLY A 452 11.55 -2.23 -1.31
CA GLY A 452 12.19 -1.03 -0.82
C GLY A 452 13.68 -1.21 -0.57
N SER A 453 14.22 -0.26 0.19
CA SER A 453 15.65 -0.07 0.35
C SER A 453 16.25 -1.04 1.36
N LEU A 454 17.41 -1.58 1.02
CA LEU A 454 18.30 -2.27 1.95
C LEU A 454 19.21 -1.24 2.60
N SER A 455 19.51 -1.40 3.89
CA SER A 455 20.41 -0.50 4.62
C SER A 455 21.74 -1.21 4.91
N LEU A 456 22.85 -0.53 4.60
CA LEU A 456 24.19 -0.96 4.93
C LEU A 456 24.54 -0.54 6.37
N VAL A 457 24.69 -1.53 7.25
CA VAL A 457 24.96 -1.37 8.68
C VAL A 457 26.45 -1.54 8.94
N GLY A 458 27.16 -0.43 9.12
CA GLY A 458 28.60 -0.43 9.40
C GLY A 458 29.44 -0.22 8.13
N GLY A 459 29.94 1.00 7.96
CA GLY A 459 30.68 1.43 6.77
C GLY A 459 31.78 2.46 7.08
N GLY A 460 32.41 2.34 8.26
CA GLY A 460 33.65 3.05 8.57
C GLY A 460 34.85 2.16 8.24
N ALA A 461 35.92 2.74 7.69
CA ALA A 461 37.18 2.02 7.48
C ALA A 461 37.68 1.46 8.84
N GLY A 462 37.68 0.14 8.99
CA GLY A 462 38.04 -0.56 10.23
C GLY A 462 36.88 -1.04 11.11
N ALA A 463 35.62 -0.94 10.66
CA ALA A 463 34.47 -1.47 11.39
C ALA A 463 34.35 -3.00 11.25
N GLU A 464 33.98 -3.69 12.34
CA GLU A 464 33.67 -5.12 12.34
C GLU A 464 32.52 -5.44 11.35
N GLU A 465 32.54 -6.65 10.79
CA GLU A 465 31.51 -7.14 9.87
C GLU A 465 30.13 -7.01 10.55
N GLY A 466 29.19 -6.32 9.89
CA GLY A 466 27.89 -6.01 10.45
C GLY A 466 27.09 -7.27 10.75
N ASP A 467 26.14 -7.15 11.69
CA ASP A 467 25.37 -8.27 12.22
C ASP A 467 24.53 -9.03 11.16
N TYR A 468 24.17 -8.35 10.08
CA TYR A 468 23.31 -8.88 9.03
C TYR A 468 24.09 -9.25 7.77
N THR A 469 23.64 -10.32 7.10
CA THR A 469 24.05 -10.68 5.74
C THR A 469 22.81 -10.83 4.88
N ALA A 470 22.71 -10.07 3.78
CA ALA A 470 21.64 -10.21 2.80
C ALA A 470 22.05 -11.16 1.67
N LEU A 471 21.10 -11.99 1.23
CA LEU A 471 21.22 -12.92 0.12
C LEU A 471 20.10 -12.60 -0.86
N VAL A 472 20.38 -11.85 -1.92
CA VAL A 472 19.39 -11.50 -2.94
C VAL A 472 19.42 -12.56 -4.04
N LYS A 473 18.29 -13.22 -4.29
CA LYS A 473 18.15 -14.32 -5.25
C LYS A 473 18.06 -13.74 -6.66
N ILE A 474 18.96 -14.17 -7.55
CA ILE A 474 18.98 -13.78 -8.96
C ILE A 474 18.87 -15.02 -9.83
N GLN A 475 17.97 -15.01 -10.82
CA GLN A 475 17.87 -16.08 -11.81
C GLN A 475 18.87 -15.86 -12.94
N ASN A 476 19.64 -16.89 -13.26
CA ASN A 476 20.63 -16.83 -14.33
C ASN A 476 19.93 -16.88 -15.69
N ALA A 477 19.84 -15.73 -16.37
CA ALA A 477 19.23 -15.61 -17.69
C ALA A 477 19.88 -16.53 -18.75
N GLN A 478 21.16 -16.88 -18.60
CA GLN A 478 21.89 -17.70 -19.58
C GLN A 478 21.47 -19.17 -19.59
N LEU A 479 20.92 -19.68 -18.48
CA LEU A 479 20.47 -21.08 -18.36
C LEU A 479 19.07 -21.30 -18.95
N ILE A 480 18.28 -20.23 -19.14
CA ILE A 480 16.98 -20.27 -19.84
C ILE A 480 17.18 -20.21 -21.36
N SER A 481 18.28 -19.58 -21.82
CA SER A 481 18.67 -19.56 -23.24
C SER A 481 19.47 -20.78 -23.69
N ALA A 482 19.80 -21.72 -22.81
CA ALA A 482 20.41 -22.97 -23.22
C ALA A 482 19.36 -23.82 -23.96
N PRO A 483 19.48 -24.06 -25.28
CA PRO A 483 18.63 -25.05 -25.91
C PRO A 483 18.91 -26.36 -25.19
N LEU A 484 17.84 -27.07 -24.77
CA LEU A 484 17.88 -28.43 -24.22
C LEU A 484 18.96 -29.23 -24.95
N SER A 485 20.16 -29.25 -24.38
CA SER A 485 21.28 -29.96 -24.94
C SER A 485 21.10 -31.36 -24.42
N ALA A 486 20.21 -32.08 -25.10
CA ALA A 486 20.07 -33.51 -24.98
C ALA A 486 21.49 -34.09 -24.95
N SER A 487 21.82 -34.68 -23.79
CA SER A 487 22.91 -35.61 -23.65
C SER A 487 22.96 -36.45 -24.93
N ARG A 488 24.07 -36.33 -25.66
CA ARG A 488 24.38 -37.08 -26.87
C ARG A 488 24.66 -38.53 -26.48
N GLY A 489 23.66 -39.21 -25.91
CA GLY A 489 23.41 -40.59 -26.27
C GLY A 489 23.05 -40.60 -27.75
N LYS A 490 23.76 -41.39 -28.54
CA LYS A 490 23.64 -41.53 -29.99
C LYS A 490 22.23 -42.04 -30.35
N GLY A 491 21.24 -41.14 -30.34
CA GLY A 491 19.83 -41.42 -30.54
C GLY A 491 19.33 -40.75 -31.80
N THR A 492 19.08 -41.56 -32.83
CA THR A 492 18.58 -41.12 -34.13
C THR A 492 17.27 -40.34 -34.00
N SER A 493 17.27 -39.09 -34.47
CA SER A 493 16.14 -38.15 -34.47
C SER A 493 14.83 -38.82 -34.95
N LYS A 494 13.76 -38.64 -34.17
CA LYS A 494 12.39 -39.14 -34.46
C LYS A 494 11.80 -38.56 -35.75
N SER A 495 12.32 -37.44 -36.29
CA SER A 495 11.88 -36.90 -37.59
C SER A 495 12.31 -37.78 -38.77
N ALA A 496 13.48 -38.43 -38.68
CA ALA A 496 13.92 -39.40 -39.67
C ALA A 496 13.08 -40.69 -39.63
N ARG A 497 12.61 -41.11 -38.44
CA ARG A 497 11.77 -42.32 -38.31
C ARG A 497 10.39 -42.14 -38.94
N THR A 498 9.76 -40.98 -38.78
CA THR A 498 8.47 -40.71 -39.43
C THR A 498 8.62 -40.61 -40.95
N ALA A 499 9.68 -39.93 -41.44
CA ALA A 499 9.96 -39.86 -42.87
C ALA A 499 10.28 -41.22 -43.50
N ILE A 500 11.05 -42.08 -42.81
CA ILE A 500 11.37 -43.44 -43.27
C ILE A 500 10.12 -44.33 -43.28
N ILE A 501 9.23 -44.22 -42.28
CA ILE A 501 7.97 -44.97 -42.26
C ILE A 501 7.06 -44.51 -43.42
N PHE A 502 6.95 -43.20 -43.66
CA PHE A 502 6.17 -42.69 -44.80
C PHE A 502 6.75 -43.13 -46.15
N LEU A 503 8.07 -43.09 -46.33
CA LEU A 503 8.75 -43.59 -47.54
C LEU A 503 8.59 -45.09 -47.72
N ALA A 504 8.66 -45.88 -46.65
CA ALA A 504 8.48 -47.34 -46.70
C ALA A 504 7.02 -47.70 -47.04
N VAL A 505 6.03 -47.00 -46.47
CA VAL A 505 4.62 -47.19 -46.80
C VAL A 505 4.34 -46.78 -48.25
N LEU A 506 4.92 -45.67 -48.73
CA LEU A 506 4.75 -45.22 -50.11
C LEU A 506 5.36 -46.21 -51.12
N CYS A 507 6.56 -46.72 -50.84
CA CYS A 507 7.19 -47.78 -51.66
C CYS A 507 6.38 -49.08 -51.64
N GLY A 508 5.81 -49.46 -50.48
CA GLY A 508 4.94 -50.62 -50.35
C GLY A 508 3.68 -50.51 -51.20
N VAL A 509 3.01 -49.35 -51.18
CA VAL A 509 1.81 -49.09 -52.00
C VAL A 509 2.16 -49.11 -53.49
N LEU A 510 3.28 -48.52 -53.90
CA LEU A 510 3.74 -48.56 -55.29
C LEU A 510 4.04 -49.98 -55.77
N ALA A 511 4.67 -50.82 -54.94
CA ALA A 511 4.95 -52.21 -55.28
C ALA A 511 3.66 -53.03 -55.46
N VAL A 512 2.65 -52.83 -54.60
CA VAL A 512 1.35 -53.49 -54.73
C VAL A 512 0.61 -53.03 -55.99
N MET A 513 0.67 -51.73 -56.32
CA MET A 513 0.07 -51.19 -57.55
C MET A 513 0.74 -51.74 -58.82
N LEU A 514 2.06 -51.90 -58.82
CA LEU A 514 2.80 -52.51 -59.93
C LEU A 514 2.52 -54.00 -60.06
N ALA A 515 2.40 -54.73 -58.95
CA ALA A 515 2.03 -56.15 -58.95
C ALA A 515 0.59 -56.35 -59.44
N ALA A 516 -0.35 -55.53 -58.99
CA ALA A 516 -1.73 -55.54 -59.46
C ALA A 516 -1.82 -55.16 -60.94
N GLY A 517 -1.07 -54.13 -61.38
CA GLY A 517 -0.97 -53.75 -62.79
C GLY A 517 -0.40 -54.87 -63.66
N GLY A 518 0.69 -55.51 -63.21
CA GLY A 518 1.28 -56.67 -63.89
C GLY A 518 0.34 -57.87 -63.96
N TYR A 519 -0.42 -58.12 -62.88
CA TYR A 519 -1.44 -59.19 -62.84
C TYR A 519 -2.61 -58.90 -63.79
N ILE A 520 -3.09 -57.66 -63.85
CA ILE A 520 -4.14 -57.24 -64.79
C ILE A 520 -3.63 -57.34 -66.24
N ILE A 521 -2.40 -56.94 -66.53
CA ILE A 521 -1.79 -57.07 -67.87
C ILE A 521 -1.62 -58.54 -68.25
N LYS A 522 -1.25 -59.42 -67.30
CA LYS A 522 -1.16 -60.87 -67.52
C LYS A 522 -2.51 -61.50 -67.85
N ILE A 523 -3.60 -61.04 -67.24
CA ILE A 523 -4.97 -61.52 -67.52
C ILE A 523 -5.49 -60.97 -68.86
N LYS A 524 -5.26 -59.68 -69.14
CA LYS A 524 -5.89 -58.99 -70.28
C LYS A 524 -5.08 -59.10 -71.58
N TYR A 525 -3.77 -59.31 -71.51
CA TYR A 525 -2.85 -59.36 -72.67
C TYR A 525 -1.74 -60.43 -72.52
N PRO A 526 -2.07 -61.73 -72.54
CA PRO A 526 -1.13 -62.82 -72.23
C PRO A 526 0.05 -62.92 -73.21
N HIS A 527 -0.15 -62.57 -74.49
CA HIS A 527 0.91 -62.63 -75.50
C HIS A 527 1.97 -61.52 -75.36
N ALA A 528 1.57 -60.32 -74.92
CA ALA A 528 2.50 -59.21 -74.72
C ALA A 528 3.34 -59.39 -73.44
N TYR A 529 2.74 -59.92 -72.38
CA TYR A 529 3.41 -60.21 -71.10
C TYR A 529 4.57 -61.21 -71.25
N ASN A 530 4.35 -62.32 -71.97
CA ASN A 530 5.39 -63.34 -72.21
C ASN A 530 6.55 -62.83 -73.12
N LYS A 531 6.32 -61.78 -73.91
CA LYS A 531 7.36 -61.16 -74.75
C LYS A 531 8.25 -60.20 -73.95
N MET A 532 7.71 -59.53 -72.92
CA MET A 532 8.49 -58.66 -72.03
C MET A 532 9.40 -59.46 -71.07
N MET A 533 8.90 -60.55 -70.50
CA MET A 533 9.68 -61.41 -69.57
C MET A 533 10.83 -62.20 -70.22
N ARG A 534 10.94 -62.18 -71.57
CA ARG A 534 12.08 -62.78 -72.29
C ARG A 534 13.22 -61.81 -72.58
N ARG A 535 13.11 -60.53 -72.21
CA ARG A 535 14.12 -59.48 -72.46
C ARG A 535 14.68 -58.81 -71.20
N SER A 536 14.31 -59.26 -70.00
CA SER A 536 14.89 -58.82 -68.72
C SER A 536 15.85 -59.87 -68.15
#